data_AF-B7FP40-F1
#
_entry.id   AF-B7FP40-F1
#
_cell.length_a   1.000
_cell.length_b   1.000
_cell.length_c   1.000
_cell.angle_alpha   90.00
_cell.angle_beta   90.00
_cell.angle_gamma   90.00
#
_symmetry.space_group_name_H-M   'P 1'
#
loop_
_entity.id
_entity.type
_entity.pdbx_description
1 polymer ?
#
loop_
_entity_poly.entity_id
_entity_poly.type
_entity_poly.pdbx_seq_one_letter_code
_entity_poly.pdbx_strand_id
1 'polypeptide(L)'
;MSKALVLYGSEEELKSAAARKILVAAACAGVSLATSTADSSSSTTLTPRSSGTLVLAFGSSIRIGTVNAALRLIASLAPASGLLGESDTDQAKVDGWLSFLWSSVDLPLQVLVQDPQSQAALKDLFDVLVNIDALMLRQTFLVGHSPTLADIRLAWRTNHGLPPPLPAPPRYQQEIPPPPTERKAFC
;
A
#
# COMPACT_ATOMS: atom_id res chain seq x y z
N MET A 1 -7.86 19.00 -25.22
CA MET A 1 -8.04 19.49 -23.84
C MET A 1 -7.63 18.37 -22.88
N SER A 2 -6.52 18.53 -22.18
CA SER A 2 -6.14 17.61 -21.10
C SER A 2 -7.18 17.73 -19.99
N LYS A 3 -7.85 16.62 -19.65
CA LYS A 3 -8.80 16.60 -18.54
C LYS A 3 -8.01 16.74 -17.24
N ALA A 4 -8.35 17.74 -16.42
CA ALA A 4 -7.71 17.94 -15.13
C ALA A 4 -8.08 16.79 -14.18
N LEU A 5 -7.07 16.32 -13.43
CA LEU A 5 -7.22 15.33 -12.37
C LEU A 5 -7.16 16.07 -11.02
N VAL A 6 -8.18 15.89 -10.19
CA VAL A 6 -8.29 16.57 -8.90
C VAL A 6 -8.68 15.56 -7.81
N LEU A 7 -7.95 15.55 -6.70
CA LEU A 7 -8.28 14.79 -5.50
C LEU A 7 -9.00 15.70 -4.50
N TYR A 8 -10.25 15.38 -4.23
CA TYR A 8 -11.11 16.08 -3.27
C TYR A 8 -11.13 15.35 -1.93
N GLY A 9 -11.16 16.10 -0.83
CA GLY A 9 -11.34 15.58 0.52
C GLY A 9 -11.19 16.67 1.58
N SER A 10 -11.54 16.36 2.82
CA SER A 10 -11.28 17.25 3.96
C SER A 10 -9.77 17.47 4.15
N GLU A 11 -9.39 18.49 4.94
CA GLU A 11 -7.98 18.75 5.22
C GLU A 11 -7.29 17.55 5.89
N GLU A 12 -7.99 16.85 6.78
CA GLU A 12 -7.49 15.64 7.45
C GLU A 12 -7.36 14.47 6.46
N GLU A 13 -8.35 14.28 5.59
CA GLU A 13 -8.32 13.24 4.55
C GLU A 13 -7.17 13.45 3.58
N LEU A 14 -6.90 14.70 3.15
CA LEU A 14 -5.78 15.01 2.26
C LEU A 14 -4.42 14.80 2.92
N LYS A 15 -4.35 14.78 4.26
CA LYS A 15 -3.13 14.44 5.02
C LYS A 15 -2.99 12.94 5.29
N SER A 16 -4.06 12.16 5.08
CA SER A 16 -4.13 10.72 5.37
C SER A 16 -3.14 9.88 4.56
N ALA A 17 -2.88 8.65 5.02
CA ALA A 17 -2.08 7.68 4.28
C ALA A 17 -2.68 7.36 2.90
N ALA A 18 -4.01 7.31 2.79
CA ALA A 18 -4.71 7.06 1.54
C ALA A 18 -4.42 8.16 0.49
N ALA A 19 -4.50 9.44 0.88
CA ALA A 19 -4.20 10.56 -0.02
C ALA A 19 -2.74 10.51 -0.49
N ARG A 20 -1.81 10.21 0.42
CA ARG A 20 -0.38 10.11 0.09
C ARG A 20 -0.11 9.02 -0.94
N LYS A 21 -0.73 7.84 -0.82
CA LYS A 21 -0.59 6.76 -1.81
C LYS A 21 -1.02 7.24 -3.21
N ILE A 22 -2.14 7.95 -3.31
CA ILE A 22 -2.65 8.52 -4.57
C ILE A 22 -1.68 9.59 -5.13
N LEU A 23 -1.19 10.49 -4.28
CA LEU A 23 -0.24 11.54 -4.67
C LEU A 23 1.10 10.97 -5.15
N VAL A 24 1.63 9.96 -4.46
CA VAL A 24 2.86 9.27 -4.85
C VAL A 24 2.67 8.54 -6.17
N ALA A 25 1.54 7.84 -6.37
CA ALA A 25 1.24 7.22 -7.64
C ALA A 25 1.17 8.22 -8.80
N ALA A 26 0.56 9.40 -8.59
CA ALA A 26 0.51 10.45 -9.59
C ALA A 26 1.91 10.97 -9.93
N ALA A 27 2.76 11.19 -8.91
CA ALA A 27 4.15 11.61 -9.09
C ALA A 27 4.98 10.56 -9.85
N CYS A 28 4.89 9.28 -9.46
CA CYS A 28 5.59 8.18 -10.14
C CYS A 28 5.10 7.98 -11.58
N ALA A 29 3.82 8.25 -11.85
CA ALA A 29 3.23 8.17 -13.18
C ALA A 29 3.53 9.41 -14.06
N GLY A 30 4.09 10.48 -13.49
CA GLY A 30 4.24 11.76 -14.20
C GLY A 30 2.90 12.46 -14.51
N VAL A 31 1.84 12.14 -13.76
CA VAL A 31 0.49 12.68 -13.95
C VAL A 31 0.30 13.89 -13.03
N SER A 32 -0.11 15.02 -13.60
CA SER A 32 -0.44 16.21 -12.81
C SER A 32 -1.75 16.00 -12.04
N LEU A 33 -1.66 16.03 -10.71
CA LEU A 33 -2.79 15.85 -9.79
C LEU A 33 -2.89 17.07 -8.87
N ALA A 34 -4.02 17.78 -8.92
CA ALA A 34 -4.33 18.85 -7.98
C ALA A 34 -5.08 18.29 -6.75
N THR A 35 -5.00 18.98 -5.62
CA THR A 35 -5.81 18.69 -4.42
C THR A 35 -6.78 19.84 -4.15
N SER A 36 -7.95 19.53 -3.59
CA SER A 36 -8.94 20.55 -3.24
C SER A 36 -9.77 20.11 -2.04
N THR A 37 -10.06 21.06 -1.14
CA THR A 37 -10.96 20.86 0.01
C THR A 37 -12.42 21.16 -0.32
N ALA A 38 -12.72 21.55 -1.57
CA ALA A 38 -14.09 21.80 -1.99
C ALA A 38 -14.91 20.50 -2.00
N ASP A 39 -16.18 20.59 -1.60
CA ASP A 39 -17.08 19.46 -1.66
C ASP A 39 -17.28 19.01 -3.12
N SER A 40 -16.97 17.75 -3.40
CA SER A 40 -17.22 17.11 -4.70
C SER A 40 -18.69 16.74 -4.93
N SER A 41 -19.61 17.32 -4.14
CA SER A 41 -21.01 16.91 -3.95
C SER A 41 -21.93 17.10 -5.17
N SER A 42 -21.45 17.68 -6.27
CA SER A 42 -22.29 18.07 -7.40
C SER A 42 -22.24 17.15 -8.62
N SER A 43 -21.96 15.85 -8.49
CA SER A 43 -22.10 14.93 -9.62
C SER A 43 -22.37 13.48 -9.19
N THR A 44 -23.38 12.88 -9.80
CA THR A 44 -23.78 11.47 -9.72
C THR A 44 -22.58 10.52 -9.74
N THR A 45 -22.17 10.05 -8.56
CA THR A 45 -21.20 8.96 -8.41
C THR A 45 -21.91 7.63 -8.71
N LEU A 46 -21.53 6.96 -9.80
CA LEU A 46 -21.93 5.57 -10.06
C LEU A 46 -21.21 4.56 -9.14
N THR A 47 -20.29 5.04 -8.29
CA THR A 47 -19.56 4.24 -7.32
C THR A 47 -20.10 4.46 -5.90
N PRO A 48 -20.33 3.40 -5.11
CA PRO A 48 -20.68 3.53 -3.69
C PRO A 48 -19.67 4.41 -2.95
N ARG A 49 -20.18 5.32 -2.10
CA ARG A 49 -19.36 6.25 -1.31
C ARG A 49 -19.73 6.13 0.17
N SER A 50 -18.75 5.94 1.04
CA SER A 50 -18.92 6.17 2.47
C SER A 50 -18.78 7.68 2.74
N SER A 51 -19.59 8.24 3.63
CA SER A 51 -19.42 9.66 4.00
C SER A 51 -18.00 9.88 4.57
N GLY A 52 -17.32 10.97 4.19
CA GLY A 52 -15.96 11.26 4.66
C GLY A 52 -14.86 10.40 3.99
N THR A 53 -14.89 10.28 2.66
CA THR A 53 -13.82 9.60 1.91
C THR A 53 -13.32 10.45 0.76
N LEU A 54 -12.01 10.37 0.50
CA LEU A 54 -11.35 10.97 -0.66
C LEU A 54 -12.06 10.63 -1.98
N VAL A 55 -12.15 11.62 -2.87
CA VAL A 55 -12.75 11.47 -4.21
C VAL A 55 -11.77 11.92 -5.28
N LEU A 56 -11.35 11.01 -6.14
CA LEU A 56 -10.59 11.36 -7.34
C LEU A 56 -11.55 11.72 -8.47
N ALA A 57 -11.42 12.92 -9.01
CA ALA A 57 -12.18 13.42 -10.14
C ALA A 57 -11.33 13.48 -11.40
N PHE A 58 -11.86 12.96 -12.50
CA PHE A 58 -11.23 13.07 -13.83
C PHE A 58 -12.22 13.71 -14.81
N GLY A 59 -12.00 15.00 -15.11
CA GLY A 59 -12.96 15.81 -15.86
C GLY A 59 -14.31 15.97 -15.13
N SER A 60 -15.38 16.21 -15.90
CA SER A 60 -16.71 16.49 -15.35
C SER A 60 -17.50 15.25 -14.93
N SER A 61 -17.22 14.08 -15.49
CA SER A 61 -18.10 12.90 -15.36
C SER A 61 -17.56 11.79 -14.47
N ILE A 62 -16.23 11.65 -14.33
CA ILE A 62 -15.65 10.52 -13.61
C ILE A 62 -15.34 10.94 -12.18
N ARG A 63 -15.85 10.16 -11.23
CA ARG A 63 -15.63 10.29 -9.79
C ARG A 63 -15.33 8.91 -9.23
N ILE A 64 -14.22 8.77 -8.50
CA ILE A 64 -13.76 7.51 -7.92
C ILE A 64 -13.63 7.71 -6.41
N GLY A 65 -14.35 6.90 -5.64
CA GLY A 65 -14.36 6.96 -4.17
C GLY A 65 -13.43 5.97 -3.45
N THR A 66 -12.77 5.05 -4.16
CA THR A 66 -11.88 4.07 -3.54
C THR A 66 -10.42 4.29 -3.92
N VAL A 67 -9.52 4.07 -2.96
CA VAL A 67 -8.08 4.22 -3.17
C VAL A 67 -7.58 3.29 -4.28
N ASN A 68 -8.02 2.04 -4.31
CA ASN A 68 -7.57 1.05 -5.30
C ASN A 68 -7.94 1.49 -6.73
N ALA A 69 -9.18 1.94 -6.93
CA ALA A 69 -9.61 2.41 -8.23
C ALA A 69 -8.92 3.74 -8.62
N ALA A 70 -8.64 4.61 -7.64
CA ALA A 70 -7.90 5.86 -7.88
C ALA A 70 -6.46 5.58 -8.35
N LEU A 71 -5.76 4.66 -7.66
CA LEU A 71 -4.42 4.21 -8.04
C LEU A 71 -4.42 3.60 -9.45
N ARG A 72 -5.38 2.72 -9.76
CA ARG A 72 -5.50 2.12 -11.09
C ARG A 72 -5.80 3.15 -12.18
N LEU A 73 -6.68 4.12 -11.93
CA LEU A 73 -6.95 5.18 -12.89
C LEU A 73 -5.69 6.00 -13.17
N ILE A 74 -4.95 6.39 -12.13
CA ILE A 74 -3.71 7.16 -12.32
C ILE A 74 -2.70 6.39 -13.15
N ALA A 75 -2.47 5.11 -12.83
CA ALA A 75 -1.53 4.29 -13.56
C ALA A 75 -1.99 4.02 -15.00
N SER A 76 -3.29 3.88 -15.26
CA SER A 76 -3.83 3.68 -16.61
C SER A 76 -3.76 4.95 -17.48
N LEU A 77 -3.69 6.14 -16.88
CA LEU A 77 -3.44 7.39 -17.60
C LEU A 77 -2.00 7.52 -18.10
N ALA A 78 -1.06 6.76 -17.53
CA ALA A 78 0.34 6.72 -17.97
C ALA A 78 0.89 5.28 -18.01
N PRO A 79 0.47 4.44 -18.99
CA PRO A 79 0.88 3.04 -19.06
C PRO A 79 2.40 2.83 -19.16
N ALA A 80 3.11 3.79 -19.77
CA ALA A 80 4.57 3.78 -19.88
C ALA A 80 5.30 3.89 -18.53
N SER A 81 4.61 4.22 -17.45
CA SER A 81 5.16 4.23 -16.09
C SER A 81 5.44 2.83 -15.53
N GLY A 82 4.86 1.78 -16.13
CA GLY A 82 5.01 0.40 -15.64
C GLY A 82 4.32 0.11 -14.30
N LEU A 83 3.56 1.07 -13.74
CA LEU A 83 2.98 0.93 -12.39
C LEU A 83 1.94 -0.20 -12.26
N LEU A 84 1.30 -0.60 -13.36
CA LEU A 84 0.40 -1.76 -13.40
C LEU A 84 1.15 -3.08 -13.64
N GLY A 85 2.45 -3.05 -13.89
CA GLY A 85 3.21 -4.20 -14.40
C GLY A 85 3.37 -4.17 -15.92
N GLU A 86 4.36 -4.90 -16.41
CA GLU A 86 4.76 -4.89 -17.83
C GLU A 86 4.04 -5.94 -18.67
N SER A 87 3.44 -6.95 -18.03
CA SER A 87 2.70 -8.04 -18.66
C SER A 87 1.33 -8.24 -18.01
N ASP A 88 0.40 -8.92 -18.68
CA ASP A 88 -0.90 -9.29 -18.10
C ASP A 88 -0.76 -10.14 -16.83
N THR A 89 0.30 -10.97 -16.79
CA THR A 89 0.63 -11.77 -15.59
C THR A 89 1.06 -10.86 -14.44
N ASP A 90 1.84 -9.83 -14.71
CA ASP A 90 2.27 -8.88 -13.67
C ASP A 90 1.12 -7.98 -13.23
N GLN A 91 0.24 -7.58 -14.13
CA GLN A 91 -1.01 -6.88 -13.78
C GLN A 91 -1.86 -7.70 -12.81
N ALA A 92 -2.02 -9.00 -13.07
CA ALA A 92 -2.73 -9.90 -12.16
C ALA A 92 -2.04 -10.00 -10.79
N LYS A 93 -0.70 -10.04 -10.74
CA LYS A 93 0.06 -10.02 -9.48
C LYS A 93 -0.10 -8.69 -8.73
N VAL A 94 0.00 -7.56 -9.42
CA VAL A 94 -0.24 -6.23 -8.83
C VAL A 94 -1.62 -6.19 -8.20
N ASP A 95 -2.64 -6.69 -8.90
CA ASP A 95 -4.01 -6.75 -8.38
C ASP A 95 -4.14 -7.64 -7.15
N GLY A 96 -3.51 -8.81 -7.16
CA GLY A 96 -3.42 -9.68 -5.99
C GLY A 96 -2.79 -8.98 -4.79
N TRP A 97 -1.66 -8.30 -4.99
CA TRP A 97 -0.99 -7.53 -3.94
C TRP A 97 -1.83 -6.34 -3.44
N LEU A 98 -2.49 -5.60 -4.31
CA LEU A 98 -3.35 -4.49 -3.91
C LEU A 98 -4.51 -4.95 -3.02
N SER A 99 -5.09 -6.12 -3.33
CA SER A 99 -6.13 -6.75 -2.52
C SER A 99 -5.57 -7.24 -1.19
N PHE A 100 -4.45 -7.98 -1.22
CA PHE A 100 -3.80 -8.51 -0.03
C PHE A 100 -3.36 -7.41 0.95
N LEU A 101 -2.65 -6.39 0.46
CA LEU A 101 -2.19 -5.27 1.28
C LEU A 101 -3.36 -4.47 1.87
N TRP A 102 -4.49 -4.38 1.17
CA TRP A 102 -5.70 -3.77 1.75
C TRP A 102 -6.20 -4.59 2.95
N SER A 103 -6.43 -5.88 2.77
CA SER A 103 -7.04 -6.72 3.82
C SER A 103 -6.09 -7.01 4.98
N SER A 104 -4.80 -7.14 4.69
CA SER A 104 -3.81 -7.71 5.61
C SER A 104 -2.86 -6.67 6.19
N VAL A 105 -2.83 -5.46 5.63
CA VAL A 105 -2.05 -4.34 6.17
C VAL A 105 -2.98 -3.16 6.49
N ASP A 106 -3.69 -2.62 5.50
CA ASP A 106 -4.46 -1.39 5.72
C ASP A 106 -5.60 -1.56 6.75
N LEU A 107 -6.31 -2.70 6.76
CA LEU A 107 -7.38 -2.96 7.74
C LEU A 107 -6.87 -3.13 9.18
N PRO A 108 -5.88 -4.01 9.49
CA PRO A 108 -5.30 -4.07 10.82
C PRO A 108 -4.79 -2.72 11.33
N LEU A 109 -4.25 -1.89 10.45
CA LEU A 109 -3.80 -0.55 10.81
C LEU A 109 -4.94 0.40 11.18
N GLN A 110 -6.05 0.35 10.46
CA GLN A 110 -7.23 1.12 10.83
C GLN A 110 -7.73 0.69 12.22
N VAL A 111 -7.69 -0.60 12.53
CA VAL A 111 -8.00 -1.11 13.87
C VAL A 111 -7.02 -0.56 14.89
N LEU A 112 -5.71 -0.59 14.64
CA LEU A 112 -4.69 -0.07 15.57
C LEU A 112 -4.74 1.43 15.78
N VAL A 113 -5.25 2.21 14.82
CA VAL A 113 -5.50 3.65 15.02
C VAL A 113 -6.64 3.87 16.02
N GLN A 114 -7.66 3.00 16.04
CA GLN A 114 -8.80 3.10 16.93
C GLN A 114 -8.56 2.44 18.29
N ASP A 115 -7.87 1.29 18.28
CA ASP A 115 -7.46 0.51 19.45
C ASP A 115 -5.97 0.10 19.30
N PRO A 116 -5.04 0.96 19.76
CA PRO A 116 -3.61 0.68 19.68
C PRO A 116 -3.13 -0.54 20.48
N GLN A 117 -3.97 -1.10 21.37
CA GLN A 117 -3.63 -2.25 22.21
C GLN A 117 -4.19 -3.57 21.68
N SER A 118 -4.88 -3.54 20.52
CA SER A 118 -5.46 -4.72 19.89
C SER A 118 -4.39 -5.76 19.56
N GLN A 119 -4.30 -6.80 20.40
CA GLN A 119 -3.34 -7.89 20.22
C GLN A 119 -3.58 -8.68 18.93
N ALA A 120 -4.84 -8.82 18.51
CA ALA A 120 -5.20 -9.48 17.26
C ALA A 120 -4.65 -8.69 16.06
N ALA A 121 -4.90 -7.38 16.00
CA ALA A 121 -4.43 -6.55 14.89
C ALA A 121 -2.90 -6.43 14.86
N LEU A 122 -2.24 -6.35 16.03
CA LEU A 122 -0.78 -6.38 16.13
C LEU A 122 -0.20 -7.71 15.61
N LYS A 123 -0.79 -8.84 16.02
CA LYS A 123 -0.35 -10.16 15.58
C LYS A 123 -0.53 -10.35 14.08
N ASP A 124 -1.71 -10.02 13.55
CA ASP A 124 -2.01 -10.16 12.12
C ASP A 124 -1.06 -9.31 11.28
N LEU A 125 -0.81 -8.06 11.69
CA LEU A 125 0.13 -7.18 11.01
C LEU A 125 1.57 -7.73 11.08
N PHE A 126 2.00 -8.21 12.25
CA PHE A 126 3.34 -8.76 12.43
C PHE A 126 3.59 -9.98 11.54
N ASP A 127 2.65 -10.94 11.52
CA ASP A 127 2.74 -12.14 10.70
C ASP A 127 2.85 -11.80 9.20
N VAL A 128 2.09 -10.79 8.75
CA VAL A 128 2.13 -10.29 7.38
C VAL A 128 3.47 -9.63 7.06
N LEU A 129 4.00 -8.79 7.95
CA LEU A 129 5.28 -8.12 7.74
C LEU A 129 6.45 -9.11 7.70
N VAL A 130 6.44 -10.17 8.52
CA VAL A 130 7.44 -11.25 8.45
C VAL A 130 7.42 -11.95 7.09
N ASN A 131 6.23 -12.22 6.55
CA ASN A 131 6.10 -12.85 5.24
C ASN A 131 6.59 -11.93 4.10
N ILE A 132 6.30 -10.63 4.19
CA ILE A 132 6.79 -9.63 3.23
C ILE A 132 8.32 -9.50 3.31
N ASP A 133 8.90 -9.45 4.51
CA ASP A 133 10.36 -9.38 4.70
C ASP A 133 11.07 -10.59 4.09
N ALA A 134 10.56 -11.80 4.36
CA ALA A 134 11.08 -13.02 3.77
C ALA A 134 10.99 -13.04 2.23
N LEU A 135 9.95 -12.44 1.65
CA LEU A 135 9.83 -12.26 0.21
C LEU A 135 10.85 -11.26 -0.34
N MET A 136 11.06 -10.14 0.36
CA MET A 136 12.00 -9.07 -0.04
C MET A 136 13.47 -9.52 0.01
N LEU A 137 13.79 -10.61 0.73
CA LEU A 137 15.11 -11.25 0.61
C LEU A 137 15.36 -11.88 -0.77
N ARG A 138 14.32 -12.14 -1.55
CA ARG A 138 14.40 -12.84 -2.85
C ARG A 138 14.07 -11.94 -4.04
N GLN A 139 13.45 -10.79 -3.82
CA GLN A 139 12.98 -9.88 -4.87
C GLN A 139 13.23 -8.44 -4.47
N THR A 140 13.50 -7.57 -5.46
CA THR A 140 13.72 -6.14 -5.21
C THR A 140 12.40 -5.39 -4.97
N PHE A 141 11.32 -5.83 -5.62
CA PHE A 141 9.97 -5.26 -5.51
C PHE A 141 8.92 -6.37 -5.42
N LEU A 142 7.70 -6.03 -5.00
CA LEU A 142 6.61 -7.01 -4.78
C LEU A 142 6.20 -7.77 -6.04
N VAL A 143 6.37 -7.15 -7.22
CA VAL A 143 6.03 -7.74 -8.52
C VAL A 143 7.27 -7.83 -9.41
N GLY A 144 8.40 -8.22 -8.82
CA GLY A 144 9.62 -8.50 -9.57
C GLY A 144 10.65 -7.38 -9.53
N HIS A 145 10.95 -6.77 -10.68
CA HIS A 145 12.19 -6.01 -10.89
C HIS A 145 11.98 -4.49 -11.02
N SER A 146 10.73 -4.05 -11.13
CA SER A 146 10.35 -2.64 -11.25
C SER A 146 9.30 -2.29 -10.18
N PRO A 147 9.30 -1.05 -9.66
CA PRO A 147 8.30 -0.61 -8.70
C PRO A 147 6.92 -0.52 -9.34
N THR A 148 5.90 -0.99 -8.62
CA THR A 148 4.50 -1.01 -9.06
C THR A 148 3.58 -0.33 -8.05
N LEU A 149 2.28 -0.27 -8.37
CA LEU A 149 1.25 0.15 -7.40
C LEU A 149 1.27 -0.68 -6.11
N ALA A 150 1.71 -1.94 -6.16
CA ALA A 150 1.87 -2.78 -4.98
C ALA A 150 2.90 -2.17 -4.02
N ASP A 151 4.06 -1.78 -4.54
CA ASP A 151 5.14 -1.17 -3.76
C ASP A 151 4.73 0.20 -3.22
N ILE A 152 4.05 1.02 -4.02
CA ILE A 152 3.51 2.31 -3.56
C ILE A 152 2.49 2.12 -2.44
N ARG A 153 1.68 1.05 -2.51
CA ARG A 153 0.69 0.77 -1.48
C ARG A 153 1.32 0.28 -0.18
N LEU A 154 2.36 -0.55 -0.29
CA LEU A 154 3.14 -1.05 0.86
C LEU A 154 4.01 0.05 1.46
N ALA A 155 4.56 0.95 0.63
CA ALA A 155 5.39 2.07 1.01
C ALA A 155 4.61 2.98 1.96
N TRP A 156 4.83 2.74 3.24
CA TRP A 156 4.05 3.33 4.29
C TRP A 156 4.88 4.39 5.00
N ARG A 157 4.33 5.60 5.05
CA ARG A 157 4.71 6.61 6.04
C ARG A 157 3.47 7.17 6.73
N THR A 158 3.17 6.73 7.95
CA THR A 158 2.27 7.49 8.82
C THR A 158 3.03 8.72 9.33
N ASN A 159 2.41 9.90 9.22
CA ASN A 159 2.82 11.09 9.98
C ASN A 159 2.35 11.02 11.45
N HIS A 160 1.50 10.05 11.79
CA HIS A 160 1.17 9.70 13.15
C HIS A 160 2.17 8.63 13.55
N GLY A 161 3.14 8.99 14.40
CA GLY A 161 4.26 8.13 14.78
C GLY A 161 3.82 6.67 14.91
N LEU A 162 4.63 5.77 14.34
CA LEU A 162 4.65 4.40 14.82
C LEU A 162 4.59 4.46 16.37
N PRO A 163 3.81 3.60 17.06
CA PRO A 163 4.19 3.29 18.43
C PRO A 163 5.69 2.92 18.43
N PRO A 164 6.45 3.20 19.51
CA PRO A 164 7.88 2.92 19.58
C PRO A 164 8.17 1.54 18.98
N PRO A 165 9.32 1.37 18.30
CA PRO A 165 9.62 0.20 17.45
C PRO A 165 9.05 -1.05 18.11
N LEU A 166 8.16 -1.73 17.38
CA LEU A 166 7.52 -2.96 17.86
C LEU A 166 8.61 -3.79 18.56
N PRO A 167 8.40 -4.22 19.82
CA PRO A 167 9.40 -4.99 20.52
C PRO A 167 9.79 -6.13 19.59
N ALA A 168 11.10 -6.28 19.36
CA ALA A 168 11.61 -7.32 18.50
C ALA A 168 10.92 -8.63 18.89
N PRO A 169 10.46 -9.45 17.92
CA PRO A 169 9.92 -10.75 18.24
C PRO A 169 10.90 -11.43 19.20
N PRO A 170 10.43 -12.16 20.23
CA PRO A 170 11.34 -12.99 21.02
C PRO A 170 12.14 -13.78 20.00
N ARG A 171 13.46 -13.54 19.97
CA ARG A 171 14.35 -14.26 19.05
C ARG A 171 13.98 -15.72 19.22
N TYR A 172 13.40 -16.32 18.19
CA TYR A 172 13.51 -17.76 18.06
C TYR A 172 15.02 -17.97 18.05
N GLN A 173 15.54 -18.40 19.19
CA GLN A 173 16.84 -19.02 19.27
C GLN A 173 16.71 -20.22 18.33
N GLN A 174 17.00 -20.00 17.05
CA GLN A 174 17.56 -21.06 16.24
C GLN A 174 18.86 -21.39 16.94
N GLU A 175 18.78 -22.30 17.91
CA GLU A 175 19.91 -23.13 18.29
C GLU A 175 20.31 -23.82 17.00
N ILE A 176 21.24 -23.23 16.27
CA ILE A 176 21.97 -23.91 15.23
C ILE A 176 22.67 -25.06 15.97
N PRO A 177 22.30 -26.32 15.74
CA PRO A 177 22.99 -27.42 16.40
C PRO A 177 24.47 -27.33 16.03
N PRO A 178 25.39 -27.49 17.00
CA PRO A 178 26.81 -27.37 16.72
C PRO A 178 27.21 -28.40 15.65
N PRO A 179 28.13 -28.04 14.74
CA PRO A 179 28.59 -28.96 13.70
C PRO A 179 29.16 -30.23 14.35
N PRO A 180 28.95 -31.41 13.74
CA PRO A 180 29.42 -32.66 14.29
C PRO A 180 30.94 -32.64 14.42
N THR A 181 31.43 -32.80 15.65
CA THR A 181 32.86 -32.86 15.97
C THR A 181 33.50 -34.01 15.20
N GLU A 182 34.46 -33.71 14.33
CA GLU A 182 35.27 -34.70 13.64
C GLU A 182 35.89 -35.68 14.65
N ARG A 183 35.63 -36.97 14.44
CA ARG A 183 36.27 -38.05 15.17
C ARG A 183 37.77 -38.00 14.88
N LYS A 184 38.57 -37.65 15.89
CA LYS A 184 40.02 -37.92 15.85
C LYS A 184 40.23 -39.42 15.72
N ALA A 185 40.89 -39.81 14.63
CA ALA A 185 41.39 -41.16 14.44
C ALA A 185 42.34 -41.52 15.58
N PHE A 186 42.08 -42.65 16.22
CA PHE A 186 43.05 -43.32 17.09
C PHE A 186 44.15 -43.90 16.19
N CYS A 187 45.38 -43.40 16.35
CA CYS A 187 46.61 -44.15 16.17
C CYS A 187 47.42 -43.99 17.47
#